data_AF-A0AAV8NZQ6-F1
#
_entry.id   AF-A0AAV8NZQ6-F1
#
_cell.length_a   1.000
_cell.length_b   1.000
_cell.length_c   1.000
_cell.angle_alpha   90.00
_cell.angle_beta   90.00
_cell.angle_gamma   90.00
#
_symmetry.space_group_name_H-M   'P 1'
#
loop_
_entity.id
_entity.type
_entity.pdbx_description
1 polymer ?
#
loop_
_entity_poly.entity_id
_entity_poly.type
_entity_poly.pdbx_seq_one_letter_code
_entity_poly.pdbx_strand_id
1 'polypeptide(L)'
;MEMKANQVVANSLSRYCAYLVGFVPDLLPDNSFVAQLIFDNAVKEASSLPRTLNLDQRFGSMMNPSDTSQTVVCRGARLGKQCRDMETPEMRWKVMADFWVEMILFLAPSDNAKAHVERLARGGEFITHLWALLTHAGILGRDPSSMP
;
A
#
# COMPACT_ATOMS: atom_id res chain seq x y z
N MET A 1 23.66 -1.77 8.01
CA MET A 1 23.43 -2.12 6.59
C MET A 1 21.97 -2.50 6.37
N GLU A 2 21.39 -3.32 7.25
CA GLU A 2 20.00 -3.80 7.19
C GLU A 2 18.93 -2.69 7.23
N MET A 3 19.07 -1.66 8.07
CA MET A 3 18.12 -0.54 8.13
C MET A 3 17.92 0.16 6.77
N LYS A 4 19.02 0.45 6.05
CA LYS A 4 18.95 1.11 4.74
C LYS A 4 18.25 0.22 3.71
N ALA A 5 18.48 -1.09 3.75
CA ALA A 5 17.80 -2.05 2.88
C ALA A 5 16.28 -2.06 3.16
N ASN A 6 15.88 -2.16 4.43
CA ASN A 6 14.47 -2.13 4.83
C ASN A 6 13.79 -0.81 4.42
N GLN A 7 14.46 0.32 4.58
CA GLN A 7 13.96 1.61 4.12
C GLN A 7 13.76 1.64 2.59
N VAL A 8 14.67 1.08 1.81
CA VAL A 8 14.54 1.00 0.35
C VAL A 8 13.38 0.09 -0.04
N VAL A 9 13.23 -1.08 0.60
CA VAL A 9 12.13 -2.02 0.36
C VAL A 9 10.79 -1.35 0.66
N ALA A 10 10.63 -0.79 1.87
CA ALA A 10 9.41 -0.13 2.28
C ALA A 10 9.00 1.02 1.33
N ASN A 11 9.95 1.87 0.95
CA ASN A 11 9.66 2.99 0.04
C ASN A 11 9.38 2.53 -1.40
N SER A 12 10.08 1.52 -1.90
CA SER A 12 9.90 1.01 -3.26
C SER A 12 8.55 0.31 -3.40
N LEU A 13 8.22 -0.59 -2.47
CA LEU A 13 6.98 -1.34 -2.50
C LEU A 13 5.75 -0.48 -2.21
N SER A 14 5.81 0.44 -1.24
CA SER A 14 4.70 1.37 -0.99
C SER A 14 4.36 2.23 -2.21
N ARG A 15 5.39 2.76 -2.90
CA ARG A 15 5.21 3.51 -4.15
C ARG A 15 4.66 2.65 -5.26
N TYR A 16 5.14 1.41 -5.38
CA TYR A 16 4.65 0.48 -6.38
C TYR A 16 3.17 0.11 -6.14
N CYS A 17 2.78 -0.18 -4.90
CA CYS A 17 1.38 -0.43 -4.54
C CYS A 17 0.49 0.79 -4.85
N ALA A 18 0.93 2.01 -4.51
CA ALA A 18 0.20 3.22 -4.88
C ALA A 18 0.08 3.39 -6.41
N TYR A 19 1.12 3.03 -7.17
CA TYR A 19 1.08 3.00 -8.63
C TYR A 19 0.05 1.99 -9.16
N LEU A 20 0.02 0.77 -8.61
CA LEU A 20 -0.94 -0.25 -9.02
C LEU A 20 -2.38 0.25 -8.83
N VAL A 21 -2.70 0.81 -7.66
CA VAL A 21 -4.04 1.34 -7.36
C VAL A 21 -4.38 2.52 -8.27
N GLY A 22 -3.42 3.42 -8.54
CA GLY A 22 -3.68 4.62 -9.33
C GLY A 22 -3.75 4.39 -10.84
N PHE A 23 -2.99 3.45 -11.38
CA PHE A 23 -2.70 3.37 -12.82
C PHE A 23 -2.89 1.99 -13.44
N VAL A 24 -2.83 0.90 -12.68
CA VAL A 24 -2.99 -0.47 -13.21
C VAL A 24 -3.91 -1.31 -12.31
N PRO A 25 -5.12 -0.81 -11.99
CA PRO A 25 -6.02 -1.42 -11.01
C PRO A 25 -6.46 -2.84 -11.44
N ASP A 26 -6.46 -3.14 -12.74
CA ASP A 26 -6.87 -4.44 -13.28
C ASP A 26 -5.97 -5.61 -12.85
N LEU A 27 -4.75 -5.32 -12.37
CA LEU A 27 -3.82 -6.32 -11.84
C LEU A 27 -4.03 -6.60 -10.34
N LEU A 28 -4.81 -5.76 -9.66
CA LEU A 28 -5.14 -5.97 -8.25
C LEU A 28 -6.26 -7.02 -8.12
N PRO A 29 -6.30 -7.75 -7.00
CA PRO A 29 -7.38 -8.67 -6.71
C PRO A 29 -8.64 -7.92 -6.28
N ASP A 30 -9.78 -8.61 -6.33
CA ASP A 30 -11.11 -8.09 -6.02
C ASP A 30 -11.58 -6.96 -6.95
N ASN A 31 -12.67 -6.31 -6.53
CA ASN A 31 -13.23 -5.15 -7.18
C ASN A 31 -12.28 -3.95 -7.07
N SER A 32 -11.37 -3.84 -8.05
CA SER A 32 -10.40 -2.77 -8.18
C SER A 32 -11.02 -1.36 -8.16
N PHE A 33 -12.30 -1.24 -8.53
CA PHE A 33 -13.07 0.01 -8.41
C PHE A 33 -13.18 0.50 -6.97
N VAL A 34 -13.35 -0.40 -5.99
CA VAL A 34 -13.44 -0.01 -4.57
C VAL A 34 -12.12 0.56 -4.08
N ALA A 35 -11.01 -0.10 -4.42
CA ALA A 35 -9.67 0.38 -4.08
C ALA A 35 -9.38 1.74 -4.73
N GLN A 36 -9.73 1.90 -6.01
CA GLN A 36 -9.61 3.16 -6.74
C GLN A 36 -10.47 4.27 -6.11
N LEU A 37 -11.72 3.99 -5.77
CA LEU A 37 -12.63 4.96 -5.14
C LEU A 37 -12.09 5.43 -3.78
N ILE A 38 -11.59 4.51 -2.96
CA ILE A 38 -10.97 4.82 -1.68
C ILE A 38 -9.72 5.70 -1.90
N PHE A 39 -8.89 5.35 -2.89
CA PHE A 39 -7.71 6.12 -3.25
C PHE A 39 -8.05 7.54 -3.71
N ASP A 40 -9.03 7.70 -4.61
CA ASP A 40 -9.48 9.01 -5.09
C ASP A 40 -10.02 9.88 -3.96
N ASN A 41 -10.79 9.28 -3.04
CA ASN A 41 -11.29 9.99 -1.86
C ASN A 41 -10.13 10.43 -0.95
N ALA A 42 -9.13 9.57 -0.72
CA ALA A 42 -7.94 9.91 0.04
C ALA A 42 -7.13 11.04 -0.63
N VAL A 43 -7.00 11.04 -1.95
CA VAL A 43 -6.32 12.12 -2.71
C VAL A 43 -7.09 13.43 -2.60
N LYS A 44 -8.42 13.41 -2.74
CA LYS A 44 -9.27 14.60 -2.59
C LYS A 44 -9.15 15.20 -1.19
N GLU A 45 -9.20 14.35 -0.18
CA GLU A 45 -9.04 14.76 1.21
C GLU A 45 -7.64 15.32 1.50
N ALA A 46 -6.58 14.63 1.08
CA ALA A 46 -5.22 15.13 1.26
C ALA A 46 -4.98 16.46 0.51
N SER A 47 -5.70 16.68 -0.59
CA SER A 47 -5.63 17.91 -1.39
C SER A 47 -6.39 19.09 -0.77
N SER A 48 -7.36 18.84 0.13
CA SER A 48 -8.09 19.90 0.83
C SER A 48 -7.26 20.52 1.96
N LEU A 49 -6.20 19.84 2.41
CA LEU A 49 -5.29 20.34 3.42
C LEU A 49 -4.52 21.58 2.89
N PRO A 50 -4.37 22.65 3.70
CA PRO A 50 -3.73 23.87 3.24
C PRO A 50 -2.28 23.61 2.80
N ARG A 51 -1.96 24.00 1.56
CA ARG A 51 -0.62 23.78 0.99
C ARG A 51 0.49 24.54 1.72
N THR A 52 0.11 25.60 2.44
CA THR A 52 0.99 26.48 3.21
C THR A 52 1.53 25.85 4.48
N LEU A 53 0.91 24.77 4.98
CA LEU A 53 1.37 24.07 6.16
C LEU A 53 2.51 23.13 5.83
N ASN A 54 3.52 23.10 6.70
CA ASN A 54 4.57 22.09 6.65
C ASN A 54 4.03 20.69 7.05
N LEU A 55 4.83 19.65 6.84
CA LEU A 55 4.38 18.27 7.05
C LEU A 55 3.90 18.03 8.49
N ASP A 56 4.63 18.53 9.49
CA ASP A 56 4.27 18.37 10.91
C ASP A 56 2.98 19.15 11.26
N GLN A 57 2.77 20.33 10.68
CA GLN A 57 1.55 21.12 10.88
C GLN A 57 0.32 20.44 10.26
N ARG A 58 0.44 19.92 9.04
CA ARG A 58 -0.63 19.12 8.41
C ARG A 58 -0.93 17.88 9.23
N PHE A 59 0.12 17.24 9.73
CA PHE A 59 0.00 16.07 10.58
C PHE A 59 -0.74 16.38 11.88
N GLY A 60 -0.43 17.51 12.52
CA GLY A 60 -1.13 18.01 13.69
C GLY A 60 -2.62 18.29 13.42
N SER A 61 -2.97 18.88 12.27
CA SER A 61 -4.37 19.16 11.93
C SER A 61 -5.20 17.90 11.71
N MET A 62 -4.60 16.80 11.23
CA MET A 62 -5.27 15.50 11.03
C MET A 62 -5.44 14.70 12.32
N MET A 63 -4.77 15.09 13.40
CA MET A 63 -4.77 14.40 14.70
C MET A 63 -5.75 15.02 15.70
N ASN A 64 -6.61 15.94 15.27
CA ASN A 64 -7.49 16.66 16.17
C ASN A 64 -8.53 15.69 16.77
N PRO A 65 -8.53 15.44 18.10
CA PRO A 65 -9.36 14.40 18.71
C PRO A 65 -10.86 14.72 18.68
N SER A 66 -11.25 15.95 18.32
CA SER A 66 -12.64 16.34 18.08
C SER A 66 -13.16 15.95 16.71
N ASP A 67 -12.29 15.50 15.79
CA ASP A 67 -12.70 15.08 14.45
C ASP A 67 -13.14 13.61 14.47
N THR A 68 -14.45 13.40 14.46
CA THR A 68 -15.09 12.07 14.35
C THR A 68 -14.96 11.46 12.96
N SER A 69 -14.42 12.19 11.98
CA SER A 69 -14.19 11.65 10.64
C SER A 69 -13.02 10.64 10.65
N GLN A 70 -13.38 9.36 10.65
CA GLN A 70 -12.47 8.22 10.51
C GLN A 70 -12.03 8.02 9.05
N THR A 71 -11.67 9.10 8.36
CA THR A 71 -11.22 9.04 6.97
C THR A 71 -9.92 8.26 6.81
N VAL A 72 -9.62 7.85 5.57
CA VAL A 72 -8.40 7.10 5.27
C VAL A 72 -7.15 7.95 5.52
N VAL A 73 -7.19 9.26 5.24
CA VAL A 73 -6.02 10.13 5.48
C VAL A 73 -5.79 10.31 6.98
N CYS A 74 -6.83 10.54 7.80
CA CYS A 74 -6.68 10.63 9.25
C CYS A 74 -6.21 9.30 9.88
N ARG A 75 -6.74 8.15 9.41
CA ARG A 75 -6.25 6.82 9.82
C ARG A 75 -4.78 6.63 9.44
N GLY A 76 -4.39 7.03 8.24
CA GLY A 76 -3.01 6.99 7.75
C GLY A 76 -2.07 7.88 8.57
N ALA A 77 -2.51 9.09 8.93
CA ALA A 77 -1.76 9.97 9.83
C ALA A 77 -1.57 9.31 11.20
N ARG A 78 -2.64 8.75 11.79
CA ARG A 78 -2.56 8.02 13.06
C ARG A 78 -1.54 6.88 13.02
N LEU A 79 -1.60 6.07 11.98
CA LEU A 79 -0.64 4.98 11.77
C LEU A 79 0.79 5.52 11.62
N GLY A 80 0.98 6.58 10.84
CA GLY A 80 2.29 7.23 10.68
C GLY A 80 2.88 7.73 12.01
N LYS A 81 2.03 8.16 12.95
CA LYS A 81 2.47 8.59 14.29
C LYS A 81 2.93 7.39 15.10
N GLN A 82 2.13 6.33 15.11
CA GLN A 82 2.49 5.08 15.78
C GLN A 82 3.81 4.53 15.25
N CYS A 83 4.04 4.58 13.93
CA CYS A 83 5.34 4.24 13.34
C CYS A 83 6.46 5.18 13.82
N ARG A 84 6.22 6.49 13.89
CA ARG A 84 7.20 7.48 14.39
C ARG A 84 7.54 7.29 15.87
N ASP A 85 6.59 6.80 16.65
CA ASP A 85 6.73 6.59 18.09
C ASP A 85 7.36 5.21 18.43
N MET A 86 7.66 4.37 17.43
CA MET A 86 8.42 3.12 17.61
C MET A 86 9.83 3.39 18.15
N GLU A 87 10.29 2.49 19.00
CA GLU A 87 11.49 2.62 19.85
C GLU A 87 12.77 2.95 19.06
N THR A 88 12.99 2.29 17.93
CA THR A 88 14.19 2.50 17.10
C THR A 88 13.85 2.71 15.63
N PRO A 89 14.61 3.54 14.90
CA PRO A 89 14.50 3.66 13.45
C PRO A 89 14.64 2.32 12.73
N GLU A 90 15.51 1.43 13.22
CA GLU A 90 15.74 0.08 12.71
C GLU A 90 14.47 -0.76 12.78
N MET A 91 13.82 -0.81 13.94
CA MET A 91 12.56 -1.53 14.14
C MET A 91 11.46 -0.96 13.25
N ARG A 92 11.35 0.37 13.18
CA ARG A 92 10.36 1.06 12.34
C ARG A 92 10.47 0.66 10.87
N TRP A 93 11.68 0.75 10.31
CA TRP A 93 11.87 0.42 8.90
C TRP A 93 11.70 -1.07 8.63
N LYS A 94 12.09 -1.94 9.58
CA LYS A 94 11.84 -3.38 9.48
C LYS A 94 10.34 -3.69 9.40
N VAL A 95 9.55 -3.20 10.35
CA VAL A 95 8.08 -3.39 10.35
C VAL A 95 7.45 -2.88 9.05
N MET A 96 7.86 -1.70 8.58
CA MET A 96 7.36 -1.15 7.31
C MET A 96 7.75 -2.00 6.11
N ALA A 97 8.98 -2.52 6.06
CA ALA A 97 9.44 -3.38 4.98
C ALA A 97 8.68 -4.70 4.95
N ASP A 98 8.59 -5.37 6.11
CA ASP A 98 7.89 -6.64 6.27
C ASP A 98 6.41 -6.49 5.87
N PHE A 99 5.73 -5.45 6.35
CA PHE A 99 4.34 -5.14 5.98
C PHE A 99 4.16 -4.98 4.46
N TRP A 100 5.02 -4.20 3.79
CA TRP A 100 4.85 -3.97 2.35
C TRP A 100 5.24 -5.19 1.51
N VAL A 101 6.16 -6.04 1.97
CA VAL A 101 6.47 -7.33 1.36
C VAL A 101 5.29 -8.28 1.48
N GLU A 102 4.71 -8.40 2.67
CA GLU A 102 3.51 -9.21 2.90
C GLU A 102 2.32 -8.68 2.09
N MET A 103 2.15 -7.36 2.04
CA MET A 103 1.09 -6.72 1.26
C MET A 103 1.21 -7.03 -0.24
N ILE A 104 2.40 -6.91 -0.85
CA ILE A 104 2.52 -7.20 -2.30
C ILE A 104 2.34 -8.70 -2.60
N LEU A 105 2.77 -9.58 -1.69
CA LEU A 105 2.53 -11.02 -1.80
C LEU A 105 1.06 -11.37 -1.61
N PHE A 106 0.36 -10.67 -0.72
CA PHE A 106 -1.08 -10.79 -0.53
C PHE A 106 -1.83 -10.28 -1.76
N LEU A 107 -1.40 -9.20 -2.39
CA LEU A 107 -2.04 -8.65 -3.59
C LEU A 107 -1.79 -9.48 -4.86
N ALA A 108 -0.71 -10.27 -4.91
CA ALA A 108 -0.31 -10.95 -6.14
C ALA A 108 -1.31 -12.04 -6.61
N PRO A 109 -1.87 -12.92 -5.76
CA PRO A 109 -2.94 -13.83 -6.16
C PRO A 109 -4.18 -13.04 -6.60
N SER A 110 -4.61 -13.24 -7.85
CA SER A 110 -5.69 -12.49 -8.48
C SER A 110 -6.59 -13.42 -9.27
N ASP A 111 -7.90 -13.14 -9.20
CA ASP A 111 -8.95 -13.78 -9.99
C ASP A 111 -8.97 -13.29 -11.45
N ASN A 112 -8.34 -12.14 -11.73
CA ASN A 112 -8.19 -11.58 -13.07
C ASN A 112 -6.96 -12.14 -13.81
N ALA A 113 -6.88 -13.46 -13.94
CA ALA A 113 -5.78 -14.13 -14.65
C ALA A 113 -5.56 -13.61 -16.08
N LYS A 114 -6.64 -13.17 -16.76
CA LYS A 114 -6.57 -12.59 -18.10
C LYS A 114 -5.72 -11.32 -18.13
N ALA A 115 -5.95 -10.37 -17.22
CA ALA A 115 -5.18 -9.13 -17.18
C ALA A 115 -3.68 -9.40 -16.91
N HIS A 116 -3.38 -10.34 -16.02
CA HIS A 116 -2.00 -10.74 -15.73
C HIS A 116 -1.30 -11.38 -16.94
N VAL A 117 -1.95 -12.31 -17.64
CA VAL A 117 -1.41 -12.95 -18.85
C VAL A 117 -1.21 -11.94 -19.98
N GLU A 118 -2.17 -11.05 -20.22
CA GLU A 118 -2.06 -10.00 -21.25
C GLU A 118 -0.91 -9.04 -20.96
N ARG A 119 -0.67 -8.71 -19.68
CA ARG A 119 0.47 -7.88 -19.26
C ARG A 119 1.80 -8.62 -19.42
N LEU A 120 1.88 -9.90 -19.02
CA LEU A 120 3.08 -10.73 -19.21
C LEU A 120 3.49 -10.86 -20.67
N ALA A 121 2.53 -11.02 -21.58
CA ALA A 121 2.79 -11.07 -23.02
C ALA A 121 3.46 -9.79 -23.58
N ARG A 122 3.44 -8.69 -22.82
CA ARG A 122 4.03 -7.40 -23.17
C ARG A 122 5.28 -7.06 -22.32
N GLY A 123 5.90 -8.07 -21.70
CA GLY A 123 7.07 -7.92 -20.83
C GLY A 123 6.77 -7.95 -19.34
N GLY A 124 5.48 -7.92 -18.96
CA GLY A 124 5.05 -8.04 -17.58
C GLY A 124 5.33 -6.81 -16.70
N GLU A 125 4.93 -6.97 -15.46
CA GLU A 125 5.06 -6.07 -14.32
C GLU A 125 5.59 -6.89 -13.14
N PHE A 126 6.15 -6.24 -12.11
CA PHE A 126 6.65 -6.97 -10.93
C PHE A 126 5.55 -7.87 -10.31
N ILE A 127 4.34 -7.34 -10.11
CA ILE A 127 3.22 -8.13 -9.55
C ILE A 127 2.79 -9.31 -10.44
N THR A 128 2.90 -9.19 -11.77
CA THR A 128 2.52 -10.27 -12.68
C THR A 128 3.48 -11.46 -12.62
N HIS A 129 4.75 -11.19 -12.34
CA HIS A 129 5.73 -12.24 -12.12
C HIS A 129 5.49 -12.94 -10.78
N LEU A 130 5.15 -12.18 -9.72
CA LEU A 130 4.73 -12.75 -8.45
C LEU A 130 3.48 -13.61 -8.60
N TRP A 131 2.47 -13.12 -9.30
CA TRP A 131 1.25 -13.86 -9.61
C TRP A 131 1.56 -15.19 -10.33
N ALA A 132 2.41 -15.18 -11.35
CA ALA A 132 2.79 -16.38 -12.08
C ALA A 132 3.52 -17.40 -11.19
N LEU A 133 4.46 -16.93 -10.35
CA LEU A 133 5.19 -17.78 -9.41
C LEU A 133 4.27 -18.41 -8.37
N LEU A 134 3.38 -17.63 -7.77
CA LEU A 134 2.42 -18.10 -6.77
C LEU A 134 1.41 -19.08 -7.39
N THR A 135 0.93 -18.79 -8.59
CA THR A 135 0.04 -19.68 -9.35
C THR A 135 0.71 -21.02 -9.63
N HIS A 136 1.96 -21.00 -10.09
CA HIS A 136 2.75 -22.22 -10.30
C HIS A 136 2.99 -23.00 -9.01
N ALA A 137 3.13 -22.31 -7.87
CA ALA A 137 3.24 -22.92 -6.55
C ALA A 137 1.91 -23.41 -5.96
N GLY A 138 0.78 -23.25 -6.66
CA GLY A 138 -0.56 -23.66 -6.20
C GLY A 138 -1.24 -22.67 -5.24
N ILE A 139 -0.69 -21.46 -5.07
CA ILE A 139 -1.26 -20.39 -4.25
C ILE A 139 -2.16 -19.53 -5.15
N LEU A 140 -3.42 -19.93 -5.27
CA LEU A 140 -4.38 -19.34 -6.22
C LEU A 140 -5.28 -18.26 -5.61
N GLY A 141 -5.25 -18.10 -4.30
CA GLY A 141 -6.14 -17.19 -3.59
C GLY A 141 -5.50 -16.64 -2.33
N ARG A 142 -6.23 -15.73 -1.69
CA ARG A 142 -5.86 -15.09 -0.43
C ARG A 142 -6.67 -15.73 0.68
N ASP A 143 -6.03 -16.07 1.80
CA ASP A 143 -6.73 -16.44 3.01
C ASP A 143 -7.20 -15.14 3.70
N PRO A 144 -8.51 -14.93 3.93
CA PRO A 144 -8.99 -13.74 4.63
C PRO A 144 -8.41 -13.60 6.04
N SER A 145 -7.98 -14.71 6.66
CA SER A 145 -7.33 -14.73 7.96
C SER A 145 -5.84 -14.34 7.92
N SER A 146 -5.25 -14.24 6.72
CA SER A 146 -3.86 -13.83 6.50
C SER A 146 -3.74 -12.35 6.10
N MET A 147 -4.72 -11.50 6.43
CA MET A 147 -4.57 -10.05 6.28
C MET A 147 -3.51 -9.55 7.27
N PRO A 148 -2.45 -8.86 6.80
CA PRO A 148 -1.47 -8.21 7.67
C PRO A 148 -2.01 -6.96 8.39
#